data_AF-A0A1E7RIA5-F1
#
_entry.id   AF-A0A1E7RIA5-F1
#
_cell.length_a   1.000
_cell.length_b   1.000
_cell.length_c   1.000
_cell.angle_alpha   90.00
_cell.angle_beta   90.00
_cell.angle_gamma   90.00
#
_symmetry.space_group_name_H-M   'P 1'
#
loop_
_entity.id
_entity.type
_entity.pdbx_description
1 polymer ?
#
loop_
_entity_poly.entity_id
_entity_poly.type
_entity_poly.pdbx_seq_one_letter_code
_entity_poly.pdbx_strand_id
1 'polypeptide(L)'
;MESLAAKSDWLRRGAEQGHLGAQLVFVADPEQALGGLQEIFKNPDVVIEYKRQAMEYLESAADRGSMDALLRLGNAHQVGVMTEQDNTTSYAYYLAAERAAPGTVSSNRQQWLRDRLSVEQIRESKVKAEEIYDECCTTH
;
A
#
# COMPACT_ATOMS: atom_id res chain seq x y z
N MET A 1 19.32 -14.91 -21.36
CA MET A 1 18.44 -14.87 -20.17
C MET A 1 19.01 -13.83 -19.23
N GLU A 2 18.25 -12.79 -18.93
CA GLU A 2 18.65 -11.73 -17.99
C GLU A 2 18.57 -12.23 -16.55
N SER A 3 19.54 -11.87 -15.70
CA SER A 3 19.59 -12.31 -14.30
C SER A 3 18.55 -11.58 -13.45
N LEU A 4 18.11 -12.21 -12.35
CA LEU A 4 17.18 -11.58 -11.39
C LEU A 4 17.73 -10.26 -10.84
N ALA A 5 19.04 -10.18 -10.62
CA ALA A 5 19.73 -8.97 -10.15
C ALA A 5 19.61 -7.80 -11.15
N ALA A 6 19.77 -8.06 -12.45
CA ALA A 6 19.64 -7.01 -13.47
C ALA A 6 18.20 -6.48 -13.56
N LYS A 7 17.20 -7.38 -13.47
CA LYS A 7 15.78 -6.99 -13.42
C LYS A 7 15.45 -6.17 -12.18
N SER A 8 15.99 -6.57 -11.02
CA SER A 8 15.87 -5.85 -9.75
C SER A 8 16.41 -4.43 -9.85
N ASP A 9 17.59 -4.23 -10.46
CA ASP A 9 18.22 -2.92 -10.64
C ASP A 9 17.36 -2.00 -11.52
N TRP A 10 16.84 -2.49 -12.66
CA TRP A 10 15.94 -1.70 -13.50
C TRP A 10 14.64 -1.33 -12.80
N LEU A 11 14.03 -2.27 -12.06
CA LEU A 11 12.81 -2.02 -11.30
C LEU A 11 13.03 -0.95 -10.24
N ARG A 12 14.10 -1.08 -9.43
CA ARG A 12 14.46 -0.10 -8.39
C ARG A 12 14.66 1.29 -8.97
N ARG A 13 15.48 1.41 -10.03
CA ARG A 13 15.73 2.70 -10.69
C ARG A 13 14.47 3.32 -11.26
N GLY A 14 13.59 2.50 -11.85
CA GLY A 14 12.31 2.98 -12.38
C GLY A 14 11.40 3.51 -11.26
N ALA A 15 11.32 2.78 -10.15
CA ALA A 15 10.52 3.18 -9.00
C ALA A 15 11.07 4.46 -8.33
N GLU A 16 12.40 4.55 -8.16
CA GLU A 16 13.12 5.71 -7.62
C GLU A 16 12.94 6.97 -8.48
N GLN A 17 12.84 6.81 -9.81
CA GLN A 17 12.56 7.90 -10.74
C GLN A 17 11.09 8.34 -10.74
N GLY A 18 10.23 7.71 -9.93
CA GLY A 18 8.83 8.08 -9.81
C GLY A 18 7.91 7.49 -10.87
N HIS A 19 8.37 6.49 -11.65
CA HIS A 19 7.50 5.83 -12.61
C HIS A 19 6.43 5.02 -11.88
N LEU A 20 5.17 5.47 -11.93
CA LEU A 20 4.04 4.86 -11.21
C LEU A 20 3.93 3.34 -11.45
N GLY A 21 4.08 2.89 -12.70
CA GLY A 21 4.05 1.46 -13.02
C GLY A 21 5.18 0.67 -12.34
N ALA A 22 6.40 1.22 -12.32
CA ALA A 22 7.54 0.59 -11.66
C ALA A 22 7.35 0.57 -10.13
N GLN A 23 6.83 1.65 -9.56
CA GLN A 23 6.47 1.72 -8.13
C GLN A 23 5.45 0.64 -7.74
N LEU A 24 4.39 0.46 -8.54
CA LEU A 24 3.38 -0.57 -8.27
C LEU A 24 3.95 -1.98 -8.43
N VAL A 25 4.80 -2.23 -9.43
CA VAL A 25 5.48 -3.53 -9.59
C VAL A 25 6.45 -3.79 -8.44
N PHE A 26 7.20 -2.78 -7.99
CA PHE A 26 8.10 -2.88 -6.84
C PHE A 26 7.36 -3.36 -5.59
N VAL A 27 6.18 -2.81 -5.32
CA VAL A 27 5.35 -3.22 -4.19
C VAL A 27 4.73 -4.61 -4.39
N ALA A 28 4.34 -4.95 -5.62
CA ALA A 28 3.66 -6.19 -5.94
C ALA A 28 4.59 -7.42 -6.02
N ASP A 29 5.88 -7.21 -6.31
CA ASP A 29 6.90 -8.25 -6.47
C ASP A 29 8.10 -8.00 -5.53
N PRO A 30 7.96 -8.33 -4.23
CA PRO A 30 9.03 -8.16 -3.25
C PRO A 30 10.28 -9.00 -3.58
N GLU A 31 10.13 -10.16 -4.25
CA GLU A 31 11.28 -10.99 -4.61
C GLU A 31 12.18 -10.26 -5.61
N GLN A 32 11.57 -9.72 -6.67
CA GLN A 32 12.28 -8.93 -7.67
C GLN A 32 12.78 -7.61 -7.08
N ALA A 33 11.98 -6.93 -6.27
CA ALA A 33 12.40 -5.72 -5.59
C ALA A 33 13.62 -5.96 -4.68
N LEU A 34 13.62 -7.04 -3.89
CA LEU A 34 14.70 -7.37 -2.95
C LEU A 34 15.92 -8.01 -3.62
N GLY A 35 15.80 -8.48 -4.86
CA GLY A 35 16.89 -9.16 -5.57
C GLY A 35 17.10 -10.62 -5.14
N GLY A 36 16.10 -11.21 -4.46
CA GLY A 36 16.11 -12.59 -3.97
C GLY A 36 16.71 -12.77 -2.57
N LEU A 37 16.62 -14.00 -2.07
CA LEU A 37 17.00 -14.35 -0.68
C LEU A 37 18.49 -14.16 -0.39
N GLN A 38 19.37 -14.30 -1.39
CA GLN A 38 20.81 -14.16 -1.19
C GLN A 38 21.19 -12.75 -0.72
N GLU A 39 20.51 -11.72 -1.24
CA GLU A 39 20.75 -10.34 -0.83
C GLU A 39 20.22 -10.07 0.58
N ILE A 40 19.05 -10.64 0.91
CA ILE A 40 18.47 -10.54 2.26
C ILE A 40 19.38 -11.21 3.29
N PHE A 41 19.97 -12.38 2.99
CA PHE A 41 20.90 -13.03 3.92
C PHE A 41 22.21 -12.26 4.11
N LYS A 42 22.69 -11.56 3.08
CA LYS A 42 23.88 -10.69 3.20
C LYS A 42 23.58 -9.44 4.01
N ASN A 43 22.41 -8.85 3.82
CA ASN A 43 21.99 -7.63 4.47
C ASN A 43 20.48 -7.65 4.77
N PRO A 44 20.06 -8.05 5.98
CA PRO A 44 18.64 -8.08 6.35
C PRO A 44 17.96 -6.71 6.35
N ASP A 45 18.73 -5.61 6.50
CA ASP A 45 18.18 -4.25 6.55
C ASP A 45 17.55 -3.82 5.23
N VAL A 46 17.87 -4.49 4.11
CA VAL A 46 17.22 -4.25 2.82
C VAL A 46 15.71 -4.53 2.86
N VAL A 47 15.24 -5.38 3.79
CA VAL A 47 13.80 -5.63 3.99
C VAL A 47 13.14 -4.46 4.70
N ILE A 48 13.83 -3.82 5.65
CA ILE A 48 13.33 -2.63 6.35
C ILE A 48 13.19 -1.49 5.34
N GLU A 49 14.22 -1.27 4.53
CA GLU A 49 14.21 -0.24 3.49
C GLU A 49 13.15 -0.50 2.43
N TYR A 50 13.01 -1.75 1.98
CA TYR A 50 11.93 -2.14 1.06
C TYR A 50 10.55 -1.79 1.60
N LYS A 51 10.27 -2.11 2.87
CA LYS A 51 8.96 -1.81 3.49
C LYS A 51 8.68 -0.32 3.50
N ARG A 52 9.68 0.50 3.89
CA ARG A 52 9.59 1.96 3.89
C ARG A 52 9.28 2.51 2.49
N GLN A 53 10.10 2.13 1.50
CA GLN A 53 9.92 2.57 0.11
C GLN A 53 8.57 2.12 -0.46
N ALA A 54 8.15 0.88 -0.20
CA ALA A 54 6.88 0.36 -0.69
C ALA A 54 5.68 1.15 -0.14
N MET A 55 5.70 1.55 1.13
CA MET A 55 4.65 2.39 1.71
C MET A 55 4.64 3.79 1.07
N GLU A 56 5.80 4.44 0.93
CA GLU A 56 5.92 5.75 0.27
C GLU A 56 5.44 5.74 -1.19
N TYR A 57 5.77 4.66 -1.92
CA TYR A 57 5.33 4.47 -3.29
C TYR A 57 3.82 4.23 -3.40
N LEU A 58 3.24 3.51 -2.45
CA LEU A 58 1.80 3.31 -2.37
C LEU A 58 1.07 4.62 -2.04
N GLU A 59 1.54 5.38 -1.06
CA GLU A 59 0.97 6.68 -0.69
C GLU A 59 1.01 7.63 -1.90
N SER A 60 2.17 7.80 -2.53
CA SER A 60 2.31 8.62 -3.74
C SER A 60 1.45 8.13 -4.92
N ALA A 61 1.23 6.82 -5.04
CA ALA A 61 0.33 6.28 -6.05
C ALA A 61 -1.14 6.57 -5.73
N ALA A 62 -1.55 6.48 -4.47
CA ALA A 62 -2.90 6.81 -4.01
C ALA A 62 -3.21 8.29 -4.26
N ASP A 63 -2.28 9.20 -3.96
CA ASP A 63 -2.40 10.65 -4.21
C ASP A 63 -2.63 10.99 -5.70
N ARG A 64 -2.22 10.08 -6.61
CA ARG A 64 -2.43 10.21 -8.06
C ARG A 64 -3.66 9.45 -8.56
N GLY A 65 -4.59 9.11 -7.67
CA GLY A 65 -5.83 8.43 -8.00
C GLY A 65 -5.73 6.92 -8.18
N SER A 66 -4.64 6.27 -7.74
CA SER A 66 -4.49 4.82 -7.94
C SER A 66 -5.35 4.03 -6.96
N MET A 67 -6.45 3.47 -7.47
CA MET A 67 -7.34 2.58 -6.72
C MET A 67 -6.63 1.32 -6.20
N ASP A 68 -5.69 0.77 -6.97
CA ASP A 68 -4.89 -0.39 -6.53
C ASP A 68 -4.03 -0.03 -5.30
N ALA A 69 -3.50 1.20 -5.28
CA ALA A 69 -2.69 1.67 -4.16
C ALA A 69 -3.53 1.85 -2.88
N LEU A 70 -4.72 2.45 -2.97
CA LEU A 70 -5.65 2.57 -1.84
C LEU A 70 -5.98 1.21 -1.22
N LEU A 71 -6.29 0.21 -2.06
CA LEU A 71 -6.62 -1.14 -1.59
C LEU A 71 -5.41 -1.83 -0.92
N ARG A 72 -4.21 -1.63 -1.47
CA ARG A 72 -2.96 -2.17 -0.91
C ARG A 72 -2.58 -1.50 0.41
N LEU A 73 -2.76 -0.18 0.55
CA LEU A 73 -2.55 0.53 1.82
C LEU A 73 -3.54 0.05 2.89
N GLY A 74 -4.82 -0.06 2.54
CA GLY A 74 -5.82 -0.66 3.42
C GLY A 74 -5.42 -2.07 3.88
N ASN A 75 -4.88 -2.89 2.98
CA ASN A 75 -4.40 -4.23 3.32
C ASN A 75 -3.12 -4.22 4.17
N ALA A 76 -2.16 -3.36 3.86
CA ALA A 76 -0.90 -3.23 4.59
C ALA A 76 -1.14 -2.94 6.07
N HIS A 77 -2.04 -1.99 6.37
CA HIS A 77 -2.45 -1.67 7.73
C HIS A 77 -3.33 -2.76 8.37
N GLN A 78 -4.17 -3.45 7.59
CA GLN A 78 -4.99 -4.55 8.14
C GLN A 78 -4.13 -5.73 8.61
N VAL A 79 -3.13 -6.09 7.81
CA VAL A 79 -2.32 -7.29 8.02
C VAL A 79 -1.12 -7.00 8.93
N GLY A 80 -0.52 -5.82 8.83
CA GLY A 80 0.61 -5.43 9.68
C GLY A 80 1.95 -6.05 9.30
N VAL A 81 2.12 -6.51 8.05
CA VAL A 81 3.41 -7.09 7.57
C VAL A 81 4.34 -6.01 7.02
N MET A 82 3.79 -5.07 6.24
CA MET A 82 4.55 -3.97 5.61
C MET A 82 4.74 -2.77 6.55
N THR A 83 3.78 -2.57 7.45
CA THR A 83 3.75 -1.52 8.46
C THR A 83 3.14 -2.10 9.74
N GLU A 84 3.06 -1.34 10.83
CA GLU A 84 2.34 -1.80 12.03
C GLU A 84 0.86 -2.02 11.73
N GLN A 85 0.27 -3.04 12.37
CA GLN A 85 -1.16 -3.29 12.21
C GLN A 85 -1.97 -2.13 12.81
N ASP A 86 -2.84 -1.55 11.98
CA ASP A 86 -3.74 -0.48 12.36
C ASP A 86 -5.08 -0.65 11.64
N ASN A 87 -6.05 -1.25 12.33
CA ASN A 87 -7.38 -1.46 11.76
C ASN A 87 -8.16 -0.16 11.56
N THR A 88 -7.85 0.92 12.29
CA THR A 88 -8.47 2.24 12.12
C THR A 88 -8.03 2.84 10.78
N THR A 89 -6.71 2.91 10.55
CA THR A 89 -6.18 3.41 9.26
C THR A 89 -6.56 2.49 8.11
N SER A 90 -6.55 1.17 8.31
CA SER A 90 -7.03 0.20 7.32
C SER A 90 -8.47 0.48 6.90
N TYR A 91 -9.36 0.72 7.87
CA TYR A 91 -10.76 0.99 7.59
C TYR A 91 -10.95 2.32 6.87
N ALA A 92 -10.15 3.34 7.19
CA ALA A 92 -10.15 4.62 6.48
C ALA A 92 -9.84 4.45 4.98
N TYR A 93 -8.75 3.74 4.64
CA TYR A 93 -8.39 3.47 3.23
C TYR A 93 -9.48 2.71 2.48
N TYR A 94 -10.10 1.71 3.11
CA TYR A 94 -11.17 0.97 2.47
C TYR A 94 -12.45 1.79 2.29
N LEU A 95 -12.78 2.68 3.23
CA LEU A 95 -13.91 3.61 3.06
C LEU A 95 -13.66 4.59 1.92
N ALA A 96 -12.44 5.13 1.81
CA ALA A 96 -12.05 6.02 0.71
C ALA A 96 -12.13 5.28 -0.64
N ALA A 97 -11.60 4.05 -0.71
CA ALA A 97 -11.67 3.22 -1.92
C ALA A 97 -13.11 2.89 -2.32
N GLU A 98 -13.96 2.49 -1.38
CA GLU A 98 -15.37 2.20 -1.65
C GLU A 98 -16.13 3.45 -2.12
N ARG A 99 -15.77 4.64 -1.61
CA ARG A 99 -16.36 5.90 -2.07
C ARG A 99 -15.94 6.26 -3.49
N ALA A 100 -14.65 6.12 -3.80
CA ALA A 100 -14.10 6.39 -5.13
C ALA A 100 -14.59 5.40 -6.19
N ALA A 101 -14.72 4.13 -5.81
CA ALA A 101 -15.23 3.07 -6.68
C ALA A 101 -16.09 2.08 -5.86
N PRO A 102 -17.42 2.29 -5.81
CA PRO A 102 -18.33 1.41 -5.09
C PRO A 102 -18.24 -0.05 -5.56
N GLY A 103 -18.26 -0.98 -4.61
CA GLY A 103 -18.14 -2.42 -4.84
C GLY A 103 -16.70 -2.95 -4.90
N THR A 104 -15.68 -2.10 -4.72
CA THR A 104 -14.27 -2.54 -4.70
C THR A 104 -13.86 -3.23 -3.39
N VAL A 105 -14.52 -2.89 -2.28
CA VAL A 105 -14.26 -3.51 -0.97
C VAL A 105 -15.41 -4.44 -0.59
N SER A 106 -15.07 -5.72 -0.38
CA SER A 106 -16.05 -6.72 0.08
C SER A 106 -16.76 -6.30 1.37
N SER A 107 -18.09 -6.44 1.40
CA SER A 107 -18.93 -6.20 2.58
C SER A 107 -18.47 -6.97 3.81
N ASN A 108 -18.00 -8.21 3.63
CA ASN A 108 -17.46 -9.03 4.71
C ASN A 108 -16.20 -8.41 5.33
N ARG A 109 -15.32 -7.83 4.49
CA ARG A 109 -14.11 -7.16 4.97
C ARG A 109 -14.46 -5.91 5.78
N GLN A 110 -15.41 -5.12 5.28
CA GLN A 110 -15.88 -3.94 6.01
C GLN A 110 -16.52 -4.32 7.35
N GLN A 111 -17.34 -5.37 7.38
CA GLN A 111 -17.96 -5.85 8.62
C GLN A 111 -16.92 -6.33 9.62
N TRP A 112 -15.94 -7.12 9.16
CA TRP A 112 -14.86 -7.64 10.00
C TRP A 112 -14.09 -6.53 10.73
N LEU A 113 -13.87 -5.39 10.06
CA LEU A 113 -13.23 -4.21 10.64
C LEU A 113 -14.16 -3.50 11.63
N ARG A 114 -15.42 -3.25 11.24
CA ARG A 114 -16.41 -2.63 12.14
C ARG A 114 -16.57 -3.39 13.46
N ASP A 115 -16.55 -4.72 13.42
CA ASP A 115 -16.69 -5.56 14.61
C ASP A 115 -15.49 -5.48 15.57
N ARG A 116 -14.33 -5.00 15.10
CA ARG A 116 -13.07 -4.91 15.86
C ARG A 116 -12.73 -3.50 16.31
N LEU A 117 -13.42 -2.50 15.80
CA LEU A 117 -13.17 -1.10 16.11
C LEU A 117 -14.19 -0.59 17.12
N SER A 118 -13.71 0.23 18.05
CA SER A 118 -14.58 1.02 18.91
C SER A 118 -15.34 2.09 18.12
N VAL A 119 -16.40 2.65 18.71
CA VAL A 119 -17.16 3.76 18.10
C VAL A 119 -16.25 4.95 17.79
N GLU A 120 -15.28 5.23 18.66
CA GLU A 120 -14.35 6.35 18.44
C GLU A 120 -13.41 6.07 17.26
N GLN A 121 -12.80 4.89 17.21
CA GLN A 121 -11.98 4.49 16.06
C GLN A 121 -12.77 4.47 14.75
N ILE A 122 -14.05 4.09 14.76
CA ILE A 122 -14.90 4.19 13.57
C ILE A 122 -15.10 5.65 13.13
N ARG A 123 -15.23 6.59 14.07
CA ARG A 123 -15.33 8.02 13.74
C ARG A 123 -14.02 8.53 13.17
N GLU A 124 -12.90 8.24 13.81
CA GLU A 124 -11.56 8.59 13.31
C GLU A 124 -11.33 8.03 11.90
N SER A 125 -11.68 6.76 11.67
CA SER A 125 -11.57 6.12 10.35
C SER A 125 -12.35 6.88 9.28
N LYS A 126 -13.55 7.37 9.61
CA LYS A 126 -14.39 8.12 8.67
C LYS A 126 -13.81 9.50 8.35
N VAL A 127 -13.31 10.21 9.37
CA VAL A 127 -12.65 11.52 9.15
C VAL A 127 -11.44 11.33 8.23
N LYS A 128 -10.57 10.37 8.56
CA LYS A 128 -9.40 10.05 7.75
C LYS A 128 -9.75 9.57 6.35
N ALA A 129 -10.87 8.86 6.17
CA ALA A 129 -11.33 8.43 4.85
C ALA A 129 -11.73 9.60 3.95
N GLU A 130 -12.32 10.67 4.50
CA GLU A 130 -12.62 11.88 3.74
C GLU A 130 -11.32 12.56 3.28
N GLU A 131 -10.33 12.70 4.17
CA GLU A 131 -9.01 13.26 3.84
C GLU A 131 -8.33 12.48 2.71
N ILE A 132 -8.25 11.15 2.85
CA ILE A 132 -7.68 10.26 1.83
C ILE A 132 -8.43 10.38 0.50
N TYR A 133 -9.77 10.44 0.53
CA TYR A 133 -10.58 10.55 -0.67
C TYR A 133 -10.37 11.89 -1.38
N ASP A 134 -10.28 12.98 -0.63
CA ASP A 134 -10.07 14.32 -1.18
C ASP A 134 -8.70 14.41 -1.85
N GLU A 135 -7.65 13.91 -1.20
CA GLU A 135 -6.28 13.84 -1.74
C GLU A 135 -6.20 12.95 -2.98
N CYS A 136 -6.75 11.74 -2.93
CA CYS A 136 -6.68 10.78 -4.03
C CYS A 136 -7.54 11.14 -5.24
N CYS A 137 -8.79 11.54 -5.01
CA CYS A 137 -9.84 11.17 -5.95
C CYS A 137 -10.76 12.36 -6.33
N THR A 138 -10.47 13.58 -5.83
CA THR A 138 -11.26 14.78 -6.18
C THR A 138 -10.51 15.79 -7.06
N THR A 139 -9.18 15.75 -7.08
CA THR A 139 -8.34 16.80 -7.69
C THR A 139 -7.67 16.33 -8.98
N HIS A 140 -8.45 15.99 -10.03
CA HIS A 140 -7.90 15.49 -11.30
C HIS A 140 -8.68 16.00 -12.52
#